data_AF-H8X1X6-F1
#
_entry.id   AF-H8X1X6-F1
#
_cell.length_a   1.000
_cell.length_b   1.000
_cell.length_c   1.000
_cell.angle_alpha   90.00
_cell.angle_beta   90.00
_cell.angle_gamma   90.00
#
_symmetry.space_group_name_H-M   'P 1'
#
loop_
_entity.id
_entity.type
_entity.pdbx_description
1 polymer ?
#
loop_
_entity_poly.entity_id
_entity_poly.type
_entity_poly.pdbx_seq_one_letter_code
_entity_poly.pdbx_strand_id
1 'polypeptide(L)'
;MPSATTKNSTPSANSTSKGKVDTEKLLGLVYTLQFAWFVGNVLTVIGFIGSTLTFLRILPSLYKLDYLITLLGVLISFGILVFQLVQKNGLRFGILIRDDNTHYILLGGFLLFLRPYVWLTLVPFAIFSTFHVLAYVNGYILPLVGLDKSNLSTTITNFVSQNNAKSIEAASGIELVTYVWLLLRMITFRKRSLSPVLVYTVFLKKRYEVSAFTRSYVKAVADAGDKIVNDVNHPVLHDFWAKIRNVFGIVDKYKLVNDYTQQEEKTK
;
A
#
# COMPACT_ATOMS: atom_id res chain seq x y z
N MET A 1 50.83 65.76 5.13
CA MET A 1 49.92 65.24 6.18
C MET A 1 48.57 64.95 5.53
N PRO A 2 47.89 63.83 5.86
CA PRO A 2 48.07 62.57 5.12
C PRO A 2 46.86 62.14 4.25
N SER A 3 47.16 61.25 3.30
CA SER A 3 46.24 60.41 2.53
C SER A 3 45.26 59.63 3.39
N ALA A 4 44.02 59.45 2.91
CA ALA A 4 43.13 58.39 3.37
C ALA A 4 42.35 57.79 2.18
N THR A 5 42.77 56.59 1.84
CA THR A 5 42.25 55.65 0.85
C THR A 5 40.77 55.33 1.10
N THR A 6 39.90 55.57 0.12
CA THR A 6 38.52 55.04 0.11
C THR A 6 38.56 53.53 -0.13
N LYS A 7 38.39 52.75 0.95
CA LYS A 7 38.16 51.30 0.87
C LYS A 7 36.78 51.04 0.28
N ASN A 8 36.74 50.40 -0.90
CA ASN A 8 35.56 49.71 -1.41
C ASN A 8 35.14 48.63 -0.42
N SER A 9 33.99 48.81 0.22
CA SER A 9 33.32 47.76 0.99
C SER A 9 32.48 46.91 0.04
N THR A 10 33.06 45.81 -0.44
CA THR A 10 32.32 44.70 -1.04
C THR A 10 31.28 44.19 -0.03
N PRO A 11 30.02 43.93 -0.41
CA PRO A 11 29.07 43.28 0.49
C PRO A 11 29.61 41.88 0.81
N SER A 12 29.80 41.62 2.10
CA SER A 12 30.17 40.30 2.59
C SER A 12 29.12 39.29 2.12
N ALA A 13 29.55 38.36 1.27
CA ALA A 13 28.73 37.24 0.84
C ALA A 13 28.30 36.48 2.10
N ASN A 14 26.99 36.47 2.38
CA ASN A 14 26.39 35.58 3.35
C ASN A 14 26.82 34.16 3.01
N SER A 15 27.75 33.62 3.81
CA SER A 15 28.09 32.22 3.80
C SER A 15 26.88 31.45 4.31
N THR A 16 26.00 31.07 3.38
CA THR A 16 24.99 30.04 3.61
C THR A 16 25.72 28.80 4.13
N SER A 17 25.60 28.59 5.44
CA SER A 17 26.05 27.40 6.13
C SER A 17 25.40 26.18 5.48
N LYS A 18 26.13 25.53 4.58
CA LYS A 18 25.80 24.19 4.13
C LYS A 18 25.90 23.28 5.35
N GLY A 19 24.76 22.73 5.79
CA GLY A 19 24.73 21.57 6.68
C GLY A 19 24.27 21.79 8.12
N LYS A 20 23.79 22.97 8.53
CA LYS A 20 23.07 23.07 9.82
C LYS A 20 21.61 22.70 9.63
N VAL A 21 21.20 21.58 10.24
CA VAL A 21 19.79 21.18 10.37
C VAL A 21 19.07 22.27 11.16
N ASP A 22 18.03 22.84 10.58
CA ASP A 22 17.18 23.82 11.23
C ASP A 22 16.32 23.12 12.30
N THR A 23 16.74 23.21 13.56
CA THR A 23 16.13 22.50 14.68
C THR A 23 14.70 22.95 14.95
N GLU A 24 14.36 24.21 14.69
CA GLU A 24 12.99 24.72 14.88
C GLU A 24 12.05 24.16 13.81
N LYS A 25 12.49 24.12 12.55
CA LYS A 25 11.72 23.48 11.48
C LYS A 25 11.59 21.97 11.69
N LEU A 26 12.62 21.31 12.22
CA LEU A 26 12.56 19.88 12.55
C LEU A 26 11.52 19.61 13.64
N LEU A 27 11.53 20.37 14.73
CA LEU A 27 10.52 20.25 15.80
C LEU A 27 9.11 20.51 15.25
N GLY A 28 8.95 21.55 14.42
CA GLY A 28 7.69 21.83 13.75
C GLY A 28 7.17 20.66 12.92
N LEU A 29 8.05 19.90 12.26
CA LEU A 29 7.67 18.71 11.50
C LEU A 29 7.24 17.55 12.41
N VAL A 30 7.99 17.28 13.48
CA VAL A 30 7.74 16.16 14.40
C VAL A 30 6.39 16.26 15.09
N TYR A 31 5.92 17.47 15.39
CA TYR A 31 4.61 17.70 16.00
C TYR A 31 3.42 17.60 15.04
N THR A 32 3.64 17.23 13.78
CA THR A 32 2.55 17.07 12.81
C THR A 32 1.98 15.66 12.79
N LEU A 33 0.68 15.59 12.51
CA LEU A 33 0.02 14.32 12.19
C LEU A 33 0.64 13.65 10.95
N GLN A 34 1.15 14.45 10.00
CA GLN A 34 1.84 13.96 8.82
C GLN A 34 3.14 13.21 9.16
N PHE A 35 3.87 13.67 10.18
CA PHE A 35 5.07 12.97 10.64
C PHE A 35 4.73 11.64 11.32
N ALA A 36 3.68 11.59 12.14
CA ALA A 36 3.20 10.32 12.70
C ALA A 36 2.79 9.32 11.60
N TRP A 37 2.13 9.81 10.54
CA TRP A 37 1.81 9.01 9.36
C TRP A 37 3.07 8.50 8.65
N PHE A 38 4.09 9.36 8.50
CA PHE A 38 5.38 8.96 7.94
C PHE A 38 6.03 7.85 8.77
N VAL A 39 6.06 8.00 10.11
CA VAL A 39 6.59 6.96 11.03
C VAL A 39 5.86 5.64 10.85
N GLY A 40 4.53 5.63 10.73
CA GLY A 40 3.75 4.42 10.44
C GLY A 40 4.18 3.72 9.15
N ASN A 41 4.42 4.48 8.08
CA ASN A 41 4.91 3.92 6.82
C ASN A 41 6.35 3.39 6.93
N VAL A 42 7.24 4.09 7.65
CA VAL A 42 8.61 3.63 7.91
C VAL A 42 8.61 2.31 8.69
N LEU A 43 7.80 2.21 9.76
CA LEU A 43 7.65 0.97 10.53
C LEU A 43 7.12 -0.17 9.65
N THR A 44 6.19 0.12 8.75
CA THR A 44 5.67 -0.88 7.80
C THR A 44 6.78 -1.41 6.89
N VAL A 45 7.60 -0.52 6.32
CA VAL A 45 8.71 -0.91 5.42
C VAL A 45 9.78 -1.71 6.19
N ILE A 46 10.22 -1.23 7.35
CA ILE A 46 11.25 -1.91 8.16
C ILE A 46 10.75 -3.27 8.63
N GLY A 47 9.52 -3.34 9.15
CA GLY A 47 8.90 -4.59 9.58
C GLY A 47 8.72 -5.57 8.41
N PHE A 48 8.39 -5.08 7.22
CA PHE A 48 8.25 -5.93 6.04
C PHE A 48 9.61 -6.48 5.56
N ILE A 49 10.67 -5.68 5.61
CA ILE A 49 12.04 -6.15 5.33
C ILE A 49 12.41 -7.26 6.32
N GLY A 50 12.22 -7.06 7.62
CA GLY A 50 12.43 -8.10 8.64
C GLY A 50 11.59 -9.36 8.36
N SER A 51 10.30 -9.18 8.05
CA SER A 51 9.38 -10.27 7.72
C SER A 51 9.84 -11.05 6.48
N THR A 52 10.47 -10.37 5.52
CA THR A 52 11.06 -10.99 4.31
C THR A 52 12.30 -11.79 4.66
N LEU A 53 13.21 -11.24 5.48
CA LEU A 53 14.39 -11.97 5.97
C LEU A 53 14.00 -13.22 6.76
N THR A 54 12.95 -13.12 7.55
CA THR A 54 12.36 -14.25 8.27
C THR A 54 11.74 -15.27 7.31
N PHE A 55 10.97 -14.83 6.31
CA PHE A 55 10.40 -15.71 5.28
C PHE A 55 11.48 -16.49 4.52
N LEU A 56 12.61 -15.84 4.21
CA LEU A 56 13.80 -16.43 3.59
C LEU A 56 14.65 -17.27 4.56
N ARG A 57 14.21 -17.44 5.82
CA ARG A 57 14.89 -18.20 6.87
C ARG A 57 16.27 -17.67 7.27
N ILE A 58 16.54 -16.39 7.02
CA ILE A 58 17.81 -15.73 7.42
C ILE A 58 17.77 -15.38 8.92
N LEU A 59 16.65 -14.80 9.40
CA LEU A 59 16.43 -14.44 10.81
C LEU A 59 15.10 -15.00 11.36
N PRO A 60 14.89 -16.33 11.34
CA PRO A 60 13.57 -16.93 11.55
C PRO A 60 12.97 -16.70 12.94
N SER A 61 13.77 -16.35 13.95
CA SER A 61 13.31 -16.09 15.32
C SER A 61 12.46 -14.83 15.45
N LEU A 62 12.61 -13.88 14.52
CA LEU A 62 11.96 -12.57 14.60
C LEU A 62 10.58 -12.50 13.93
N TYR A 63 10.08 -13.60 13.36
CA TYR A 63 8.84 -13.63 12.56
C TYR A 63 7.64 -12.96 13.23
N LYS A 64 7.48 -13.10 14.55
CA LYS A 64 6.36 -12.51 15.28
C LYS A 64 6.54 -11.01 15.45
N LEU A 65 7.77 -10.59 15.76
CA LEU A 65 8.11 -9.20 16.01
C LEU A 65 8.02 -8.41 14.70
N ASP A 66 8.62 -8.91 13.64
CA ASP A 66 8.62 -8.25 12.33
C ASP A 66 7.18 -8.11 11.78
N TYR A 67 6.38 -9.17 11.92
CA TYR A 67 4.96 -9.15 11.52
C TYR A 67 4.15 -8.13 12.33
N LEU A 68 4.40 -8.07 13.65
CA LEU A 68 3.77 -7.09 14.54
C LEU A 68 4.16 -5.66 14.17
N ILE A 69 5.45 -5.38 14.01
CA ILE A 69 5.96 -4.05 13.63
C ILE A 69 5.34 -3.61 12.30
N THR A 70 5.28 -4.52 11.32
CA THR A 70 4.67 -4.23 10.02
C THR A 70 3.22 -3.78 10.19
N LEU A 71 2.41 -4.56 10.91
CA LEU A 71 0.99 -4.29 11.04
C LEU A 71 0.67 -3.11 11.97
N LEU A 72 1.47 -2.86 13.00
CA LEU A 72 1.36 -1.64 13.80
C LEU A 72 1.65 -0.40 12.94
N GLY A 73 2.67 -0.47 12.08
CA GLY A 73 2.95 0.57 11.10
C GLY A 73 1.75 0.84 10.18
N VAL A 74 1.14 -0.22 9.65
CA VAL A 74 -0.08 -0.15 8.81
C VAL A 74 -1.24 0.51 9.55
N LEU A 75 -1.47 0.14 10.81
CA LEU A 75 -2.57 0.73 11.59
C LEU A 75 -2.33 2.22 11.85
N ILE A 76 -1.09 2.63 12.12
CA ILE A 76 -0.75 4.05 12.28
C ILE A 76 -0.95 4.80 10.96
N SER A 77 -0.41 4.30 9.85
CA SER A 77 -0.47 5.00 8.56
C SER A 77 -1.90 5.11 8.03
N PHE A 78 -2.58 3.98 7.82
CA PHE A 78 -3.93 4.00 7.28
C PHE A 78 -4.95 4.55 8.29
N GLY A 79 -4.71 4.39 9.60
CA GLY A 79 -5.50 5.04 10.65
C GLY A 79 -5.51 6.55 10.55
N ILE A 80 -4.35 7.15 10.30
CA ILE A 80 -4.27 8.60 10.10
C ILE A 80 -5.01 9.03 8.82
N LEU A 81 -4.90 8.27 7.73
CA LEU A 81 -5.63 8.59 6.49
C LEU A 81 -7.16 8.53 6.68
N VAL A 82 -7.65 7.51 7.39
CA VAL A 82 -9.08 7.39 7.72
C VAL A 82 -9.52 8.49 8.67
N PHE A 83 -8.70 8.84 9.67
CA PHE A 83 -8.98 9.94 10.57
C PHE A 83 -9.08 11.28 9.82
N GLN A 84 -8.14 11.57 8.92
CA GLN A 84 -8.17 12.76 8.07
C GLN A 84 -9.42 12.77 7.16
N LEU A 85 -9.83 11.61 6.64
CA LEU A 85 -11.06 11.47 5.86
C LEU A 85 -12.32 11.83 6.68
N VAL A 86 -12.38 11.36 7.93
CA VAL A 86 -13.48 11.68 8.87
C VAL A 86 -13.43 13.15 9.28
N GLN A 87 -12.25 13.72 9.56
CA GLN A 87 -12.12 15.14 9.86
C GLN A 87 -12.63 16.02 8.70
N LYS A 88 -12.34 15.63 7.46
CA LYS A 88 -12.75 16.39 6.27
C LYS A 88 -14.25 16.27 5.96
N ASN A 89 -14.85 15.10 6.14
CA ASN A 89 -16.20 14.81 5.65
C ASN A 89 -17.25 14.58 6.76
N GLY A 90 -16.83 14.62 8.03
CA GLY A 90 -17.61 14.10 9.15
C GLY A 90 -17.68 12.57 9.16
N LEU A 91 -18.35 12.01 10.17
CA LEU A 91 -18.57 10.56 10.28
C LEU A 91 -19.67 10.10 9.32
N ARG A 92 -19.30 9.88 8.06
CA ARG A 92 -20.21 9.40 7.00
C ARG A 92 -19.82 8.00 6.55
N PHE A 93 -20.50 7.00 7.10
CA PHE A 93 -20.22 5.58 6.83
C PHE A 93 -20.19 5.23 5.34
N GLY A 94 -21.07 5.84 4.52
CA GLY A 94 -21.08 5.61 3.07
C GLY A 94 -19.81 6.06 2.33
N ILE A 95 -19.08 7.05 2.87
CA ILE A 95 -17.79 7.48 2.32
C ILE A 95 -16.69 6.54 2.80
N LEU A 96 -16.68 6.23 4.11
CA LEU A 96 -15.70 5.32 4.72
C LEU A 96 -15.70 3.95 4.04
N ILE A 97 -16.88 3.37 3.81
CA ILE A 97 -17.00 2.05 3.19
C ILE A 97 -16.63 2.05 1.69
N ARG A 98 -16.51 3.21 1.05
CA ARG A 98 -16.04 3.33 -0.34
C ARG A 98 -14.54 3.58 -0.42
N ASP A 99 -14.00 4.33 0.53
CA ASP A 99 -12.59 4.69 0.61
C ASP A 99 -11.67 3.47 0.72
N ASP A 100 -10.58 3.45 -0.05
CA ASP A 100 -9.67 2.31 -0.07
C ASP A 100 -8.85 2.21 1.22
N ASN A 101 -8.43 3.33 1.81
CA ASN A 101 -7.64 3.35 3.04
C ASN A 101 -8.38 2.68 4.21
N THR A 102 -9.69 2.89 4.27
CA THR A 102 -10.58 2.25 5.25
C THR A 102 -10.55 0.72 5.14
N HIS A 103 -10.38 0.17 3.96
CA HIS A 103 -10.34 -1.29 3.80
C HIS A 103 -8.97 -1.86 4.11
N TYR A 104 -7.91 -1.12 3.77
CA TYR A 104 -6.56 -1.48 4.14
C TYR A 104 -6.37 -1.47 5.66
N ILE A 105 -6.88 -0.47 6.40
CA ILE A 105 -6.80 -0.50 7.87
C ILE A 105 -7.63 -1.65 8.46
N LEU A 106 -8.83 -1.92 7.94
CA LEU A 106 -9.65 -3.04 8.41
C LEU A 106 -8.94 -4.38 8.17
N LEU A 107 -8.40 -4.58 6.98
CA LEU A 107 -7.61 -5.77 6.65
C LEU A 107 -6.40 -5.88 7.59
N GLY A 108 -5.64 -4.80 7.78
CA GLY A 108 -4.50 -4.76 8.69
C GLY A 108 -4.88 -5.11 10.13
N GLY A 109 -5.99 -4.57 10.64
CA GLY A 109 -6.52 -4.87 11.96
C GLY A 109 -6.93 -6.33 12.13
N PHE A 110 -7.64 -6.90 11.15
CA PHE A 110 -7.99 -8.32 11.17
C PHE A 110 -6.75 -9.21 11.10
N LEU A 111 -5.76 -8.90 10.26
CA LEU A 111 -4.51 -9.64 10.18
C LEU A 111 -3.74 -9.59 11.50
N LEU A 112 -3.73 -8.43 12.17
CA LEU A 112 -3.07 -8.25 13.46
C LEU A 112 -3.77 -9.06 14.57
N PHE A 113 -5.10 -9.11 14.55
CA PHE A 113 -5.87 -9.88 15.52
C PHE A 113 -5.71 -11.40 15.30
N LEU A 114 -5.95 -11.84 14.06
CA LEU A 114 -5.96 -13.26 13.67
C LEU A 114 -4.57 -13.90 13.63
N ARG A 115 -3.53 -13.10 13.39
CA ARG A 115 -2.12 -13.51 13.31
C ARG A 115 -1.94 -14.77 12.44
N PRO A 116 -2.29 -14.71 11.14
CA PRO A 116 -2.12 -15.84 10.25
C PRO A 116 -0.65 -16.07 9.86
N TYR A 117 0.23 -15.07 10.06
CA TYR A 117 1.66 -15.08 9.72
C TYR A 117 1.92 -15.45 8.25
N VAL A 118 1.21 -14.81 7.33
CA VAL A 118 1.34 -15.02 5.89
C VAL A 118 2.04 -13.81 5.27
N TRP A 119 3.28 -14.00 4.83
CA TRP A 119 4.13 -12.92 4.27
C TRP A 119 3.46 -12.17 3.10
N LEU A 120 2.82 -12.90 2.17
CA LEU A 120 2.15 -12.30 1.00
C LEU A 120 1.10 -11.24 1.37
N THR A 121 0.41 -11.41 2.51
CA THR A 121 -0.59 -10.43 2.97
C THR A 121 0.00 -9.06 3.31
N LEU A 122 1.32 -8.97 3.54
CA LEU A 122 2.01 -7.74 3.88
C LEU A 122 2.49 -6.95 2.66
N VAL A 123 2.61 -7.60 1.50
CA VAL A 123 3.28 -7.04 0.32
C VAL A 123 2.58 -5.78 -0.23
N PRO A 124 1.24 -5.74 -0.39
CA PRO A 124 0.58 -4.51 -0.86
C PRO A 124 0.81 -3.33 0.09
N PHE A 125 0.75 -3.55 1.40
CA PHE A 125 1.03 -2.52 2.41
C PHE A 125 2.44 -1.96 2.29
N ALA A 126 3.43 -2.84 2.08
CA ALA A 126 4.82 -2.43 1.90
C ALA A 126 5.05 -1.63 0.62
N ILE A 127 4.36 -1.99 -0.48
CA ILE A 127 4.39 -1.23 -1.74
C ILE A 127 3.89 0.19 -1.48
N PHE A 128 2.68 0.36 -0.95
CA PHE A 128 2.13 1.70 -0.67
C PHE A 128 3.01 2.49 0.29
N SER A 129 3.47 1.84 1.37
CA SER A 129 4.32 2.49 2.38
C SER A 129 5.65 2.96 1.82
N THR A 130 6.26 2.22 0.88
CA THR A 130 7.51 2.62 0.23
C THR A 130 7.33 3.92 -0.56
N PHE A 131 6.27 4.03 -1.35
CA PHE A 131 5.97 5.26 -2.09
C PHE A 131 5.68 6.44 -1.15
N HIS A 132 4.97 6.19 -0.05
CA HIS A 132 4.71 7.22 0.96
C HIS A 132 5.98 7.69 1.68
N VAL A 133 6.88 6.78 2.05
CA VAL A 133 8.20 7.12 2.62
C VAL A 133 9.01 7.95 1.63
N LEU A 134 9.11 7.51 0.37
CA LEU A 134 9.85 8.22 -0.67
C LEU A 134 9.29 9.63 -0.91
N ALA A 135 7.98 9.76 -1.05
CA ALA A 135 7.32 11.04 -1.24
C ALA A 135 7.55 11.98 -0.04
N TYR A 136 7.47 11.47 1.18
CA TYR A 136 7.68 12.27 2.38
C TYR A 136 9.14 12.71 2.54
N VAL A 137 10.09 11.79 2.31
CA VAL A 137 11.52 12.11 2.33
C VAL A 137 11.82 13.21 1.32
N ASN A 138 11.30 13.09 0.10
CA ASN A 138 11.54 14.07 -0.96
C ASN A 138 10.88 15.43 -0.68
N GLY A 139 9.64 15.43 -0.19
CA GLY A 139 8.87 16.65 0.02
C GLY A 139 9.19 17.40 1.31
N TYR A 140 9.69 16.72 2.34
CA TYR A 140 9.85 17.31 3.67
C TYR A 140 11.27 17.13 4.23
N ILE A 141 11.88 15.94 4.13
CA ILE A 141 13.17 15.67 4.76
C ILE A 141 14.35 16.27 3.96
N LEU A 142 14.41 16.05 2.64
CA LEU A 142 15.50 16.57 1.81
C LEU A 142 15.58 18.11 1.83
N PRO A 143 14.46 18.86 1.74
CA PRO A 143 14.51 20.31 1.88
C PRO A 143 15.04 20.79 3.23
N LEU A 144 14.76 20.08 4.34
CA LEU A 144 15.24 20.46 5.68
C LEU A 144 16.77 20.41 5.81
N VAL A 145 17.43 19.57 5.02
CA VAL A 145 18.89 19.43 5.01
C VAL A 145 19.55 20.11 3.80
N GLY A 146 18.79 20.89 3.02
CA GLY A 146 19.28 21.60 1.84
C GLY A 146 19.63 20.68 0.65
N LEU A 147 18.96 19.54 0.55
CA LEU A 147 19.13 18.55 -0.52
C LEU A 147 17.93 18.48 -1.48
N ASP A 148 17.04 19.48 -1.47
CA ASP A 148 15.86 19.58 -2.34
C ASP A 148 16.21 19.58 -3.85
N LYS A 149 17.39 20.10 -4.20
CA LYS A 149 17.91 20.11 -5.59
C LYS A 149 19.00 19.07 -5.86
N SER A 150 19.15 18.09 -4.96
CA SER A 150 20.15 17.03 -5.12
C SER A 150 19.74 16.04 -6.22
N ASN A 151 20.72 15.30 -6.76
CA ASN A 151 20.45 14.18 -7.68
C ASN A 151 19.50 13.15 -7.05
N LEU A 152 19.60 12.94 -5.74
CA LEU A 152 18.72 12.04 -5.00
C LEU A 152 17.25 12.49 -5.08
N SER A 153 16.98 13.79 -4.88
CA SER A 153 15.63 14.37 -4.97
C SER A 153 15.02 14.14 -6.36
N THR A 154 15.81 14.40 -7.41
CA THR A 154 15.39 14.16 -8.80
C THR A 154 15.14 12.68 -9.07
N THR A 155 16.01 11.79 -8.60
CA THR A 155 15.84 10.33 -8.75
C THR A 155 14.57 9.84 -8.07
N ILE A 156 14.30 10.28 -6.84
CA ILE A 156 13.08 9.89 -6.11
C ILE A 156 11.84 10.41 -6.85
N THR A 157 11.85 11.67 -7.30
CA THR A 157 10.74 12.28 -8.04
C THR A 157 10.44 11.50 -9.32
N ASN A 158 11.49 11.17 -10.10
CA ASN A 158 11.36 10.39 -11.32
C ASN A 158 10.87 8.96 -11.04
N PHE A 159 11.41 8.32 -10.01
CA PHE A 159 10.97 6.98 -9.62
C PHE A 159 9.49 6.96 -9.22
N VAL A 160 9.06 7.88 -8.35
CA VAL A 160 7.67 7.93 -7.87
C VAL A 160 6.73 8.22 -9.03
N SER A 161 7.02 9.24 -9.85
CA SER A 161 6.14 9.61 -10.98
C SER A 161 5.99 8.50 -12.02
N GLN A 162 7.07 7.79 -12.36
CA GLN A 162 7.05 6.72 -13.37
C GLN A 162 6.42 5.42 -12.87
N ASN A 163 6.52 5.14 -11.56
CA ASN A 163 6.19 3.83 -11.02
C ASN A 163 4.95 3.81 -10.13
N ASN A 164 4.36 4.95 -9.75
CA ASN A 164 3.20 4.97 -8.85
C ASN A 164 1.97 4.24 -9.45
N ALA A 165 1.60 4.56 -10.69
CA ALA A 165 0.48 3.86 -11.33
C ALA A 165 0.76 2.35 -11.49
N LYS A 166 1.98 1.98 -11.90
CA LYS A 166 2.43 0.59 -12.05
C LYS A 166 2.43 -0.15 -10.72
N SER A 167 2.77 0.52 -9.61
CA SER A 167 2.82 -0.11 -8.29
C SER A 167 1.42 -0.39 -7.74
N ILE A 168 0.44 0.49 -8.01
CA ILE A 168 -0.98 0.25 -7.68
C ILE A 168 -1.52 -0.96 -8.46
N GLU A 169 -1.19 -1.04 -9.76
CA GLU A 169 -1.54 -2.19 -10.60
C GLU A 169 -0.89 -3.48 -10.07
N ALA A 170 0.43 -3.46 -9.83
CA ALA A 170 1.16 -4.60 -9.29
C ALA A 170 0.62 -5.05 -7.92
N ALA A 171 0.30 -4.11 -7.03
CA ALA A 171 -0.32 -4.39 -5.74
C ALA A 171 -1.67 -5.11 -5.92
N SER A 172 -2.49 -4.67 -6.87
CA SER A 172 -3.78 -5.32 -7.18
C SER A 172 -3.60 -6.75 -7.71
N GLY A 173 -2.57 -7.01 -8.51
CA GLY A 173 -2.21 -8.37 -8.95
C GLY A 173 -1.74 -9.24 -7.78
N ILE A 174 -0.89 -8.70 -6.91
CA ILE A 174 -0.40 -9.39 -5.70
C ILE A 174 -1.54 -9.69 -4.74
N GLU A 175 -2.57 -8.84 -4.64
CA GLU A 175 -3.77 -9.11 -3.86
C GLU A 175 -4.48 -10.38 -4.35
N LEU A 176 -4.64 -10.53 -5.67
CA LEU A 176 -5.24 -11.73 -6.26
C LEU A 176 -4.39 -12.99 -6.02
N VAL A 177 -3.07 -12.89 -6.21
CA VAL A 177 -2.13 -13.98 -5.90
C VAL A 177 -2.18 -14.36 -4.43
N THR A 178 -2.27 -13.38 -3.53
CA THR A 178 -2.40 -13.60 -2.09
C THR A 178 -3.67 -14.39 -1.78
N TYR A 179 -4.79 -14.06 -2.41
CA TYR A 179 -6.03 -14.80 -2.23
C TYR A 179 -5.93 -16.26 -2.66
N VAL A 180 -5.36 -16.51 -3.84
CA VAL A 180 -5.09 -17.89 -4.33
C VAL A 180 -4.21 -18.65 -3.34
N TRP A 181 -3.14 -18.01 -2.85
CA TRP A 181 -2.26 -18.60 -1.85
C TRP A 181 -2.97 -18.95 -0.54
N LEU A 182 -3.86 -18.06 -0.06
CA LEU A 182 -4.67 -18.31 1.14
C LEU A 182 -5.64 -19.48 0.93
N LEU A 183 -6.25 -19.62 -0.25
CA LEU A 183 -7.09 -20.77 -0.60
C LEU A 183 -6.30 -22.07 -0.59
N LEU A 184 -5.12 -22.11 -1.22
CA LEU A 184 -4.23 -23.28 -1.18
C LEU A 184 -3.84 -23.65 0.26
N ARG A 185 -3.56 -22.64 1.09
CA ARG A 185 -3.26 -22.83 2.52
C ARG A 185 -4.44 -23.40 3.31
N MET A 186 -5.67 -23.05 2.92
CA MET A 186 -6.90 -23.59 3.50
C MET A 186 -7.17 -25.03 3.07
N ILE A 187 -7.03 -25.33 1.78
CA ILE A 187 -7.23 -26.69 1.23
C ILE A 187 -6.17 -27.67 1.77
N THR A 188 -4.96 -27.20 2.05
CA THR A 188 -3.91 -27.99 2.72
C THR A 188 -4.06 -28.06 4.25
N PHE A 189 -5.23 -27.68 4.79
CA PHE A 189 -5.59 -27.75 6.21
C PHE A 189 -4.55 -27.15 7.18
N ARG A 190 -3.83 -26.11 6.76
CA ARG A 190 -2.87 -25.45 7.66
C ARG A 190 -3.62 -24.77 8.81
N LYS A 191 -3.01 -24.73 10.00
CA LYS A 191 -3.56 -24.03 11.17
C LYS A 191 -3.86 -22.55 10.83
N ARG A 192 -5.00 -22.04 11.30
CA ARG A 192 -5.44 -20.64 11.09
C ARG A 192 -5.48 -20.22 9.61
N SER A 193 -5.99 -21.09 8.75
CA SER A 193 -6.12 -20.85 7.31
C SER A 193 -7.51 -20.37 6.89
N LEU A 194 -8.57 -20.81 7.57
CA LEU A 194 -9.94 -20.40 7.26
C LEU A 194 -10.19 -18.91 7.53
N SER A 195 -9.82 -18.42 8.72
CA SER A 195 -10.08 -17.02 9.11
C SER A 195 -9.45 -15.97 8.17
N PRO A 196 -8.17 -16.08 7.74
CA PRO A 196 -7.65 -15.13 6.76
C PRO A 196 -8.31 -15.27 5.39
N VAL A 197 -8.73 -16.46 4.96
CA VAL A 197 -9.49 -16.61 3.70
C VAL A 197 -10.79 -15.81 3.76
N LEU A 198 -11.59 -15.99 4.82
CA LEU A 198 -12.88 -15.29 4.94
C LEU A 198 -12.73 -13.76 4.92
N VAL A 199 -11.78 -13.23 5.70
CA VAL A 199 -11.48 -11.79 5.71
C VAL A 199 -11.02 -11.31 4.34
N TYR A 200 -10.12 -12.07 3.69
CA TYR A 200 -9.57 -11.68 2.39
C TYR A 200 -10.59 -11.81 1.26
N THR A 201 -11.56 -12.73 1.35
CA THR A 201 -12.67 -12.81 0.39
C THR A 201 -13.50 -11.53 0.42
N VAL A 202 -13.86 -11.03 1.61
CA VAL A 202 -14.61 -9.77 1.75
C VAL A 202 -13.78 -8.60 1.22
N PHE A 203 -12.50 -8.52 1.58
CA PHE A 203 -11.58 -7.51 1.08
C PHE A 203 -11.50 -7.54 -0.46
N LEU A 204 -11.25 -8.70 -1.06
CA LEU A 204 -11.07 -8.83 -2.51
C LEU A 204 -12.37 -8.57 -3.28
N LYS A 205 -13.54 -8.97 -2.73
CA LYS A 205 -14.83 -8.62 -3.33
C LYS A 205 -15.02 -7.11 -3.40
N LYS A 206 -14.68 -6.41 -2.31
CA LYS A 206 -14.71 -4.93 -2.29
C LYS A 206 -13.72 -4.35 -3.29
N ARG A 207 -12.49 -4.88 -3.36
CA ARG A 207 -11.49 -4.45 -4.35
C ARG A 207 -11.99 -4.64 -5.78
N TYR A 208 -12.68 -5.74 -6.09
CA TYR A 208 -13.27 -5.96 -7.40
C TYR A 208 -14.33 -4.88 -7.76
N GLU A 209 -15.13 -4.44 -6.80
CA GLU A 209 -16.14 -3.39 -7.04
C GLU A 209 -15.57 -1.98 -7.24
N VAL A 210 -14.41 -1.69 -6.67
CA VAL A 210 -13.83 -0.34 -6.68
C VAL A 210 -12.65 -0.21 -7.66
N SER A 211 -11.81 -1.24 -7.79
CA SER A 211 -10.58 -1.19 -8.58
C SER A 211 -10.76 -1.82 -9.97
N ALA A 212 -10.56 -0.99 -11.01
CA ALA A 212 -10.54 -1.47 -12.39
C ALA A 212 -9.38 -2.47 -12.65
N PHE A 213 -8.23 -2.28 -12.00
CA PHE A 213 -7.10 -3.22 -12.11
C PHE A 213 -7.47 -4.60 -11.57
N THR A 214 -8.13 -4.68 -10.42
CA THR A 214 -8.59 -5.95 -9.85
C THR A 214 -9.59 -6.63 -10.79
N ARG A 215 -10.52 -5.89 -11.39
CA ARG A 215 -11.45 -6.45 -12.40
C ARG A 215 -10.72 -6.99 -13.63
N SER A 216 -9.74 -6.24 -14.13
CA SER A 216 -8.92 -6.64 -15.27
C SER A 216 -8.18 -7.95 -14.99
N TYR A 217 -7.52 -8.09 -13.83
CA TYR A 217 -6.84 -9.33 -13.46
C TYR A 217 -7.80 -10.50 -13.27
N VAL A 218 -8.96 -10.29 -12.63
CA VAL A 218 -9.97 -11.35 -12.50
C VAL A 218 -10.49 -11.79 -13.86
N LYS A 219 -10.70 -10.84 -14.80
CA LYS A 219 -11.06 -11.16 -16.18
C LYS A 219 -9.96 -11.96 -16.88
N ALA A 220 -8.70 -11.55 -16.77
CA ALA A 220 -7.58 -12.27 -17.37
C ALA A 220 -7.46 -13.72 -16.86
N VAL A 221 -7.70 -13.93 -15.56
CA VAL A 221 -7.74 -15.28 -14.97
C VAL A 221 -8.93 -16.09 -15.50
N ALA A 222 -10.11 -15.47 -15.65
CA ALA A 222 -11.26 -16.13 -16.25
C ALA A 222 -11.00 -16.53 -17.70
N ASP A 223 -10.49 -15.62 -18.52
CA ASP A 223 -10.20 -15.88 -19.94
C ASP A 223 -9.11 -16.98 -20.09
N ALA A 224 -8.09 -16.98 -19.23
CA ALA A 224 -7.09 -18.05 -19.19
C ALA A 224 -7.69 -19.40 -18.79
N GLY A 225 -8.62 -19.42 -17.83
CA GLY A 225 -9.34 -20.63 -17.44
C GLY A 225 -10.22 -21.17 -18.55
N ASP A 226 -10.97 -20.31 -19.24
CA ASP A 226 -11.78 -20.68 -20.41
C ASP A 226 -10.90 -21.32 -21.49
N LYS A 227 -9.73 -20.71 -21.78
CA LYS A 227 -8.77 -21.26 -22.74
C LYS A 227 -8.28 -22.66 -22.32
N ILE A 228 -7.80 -22.82 -21.08
CA ILE A 228 -7.26 -24.09 -20.59
C ILE A 228 -8.33 -25.20 -20.65
N VAL A 229 -9.56 -24.89 -20.24
CA VAL A 229 -10.66 -25.86 -20.23
C VAL A 229 -11.00 -26.31 -21.65
N ASN A 230 -11.07 -25.37 -22.59
CA ASN A 230 -11.34 -25.67 -23.99
C ASN A 230 -10.18 -26.43 -24.66
N ASP A 231 -8.93 -26.10 -24.34
CA ASP A 231 -7.74 -26.75 -24.91
C ASP A 231 -7.61 -28.21 -24.42
N VAL A 232 -7.87 -28.47 -23.13
CA VAL A 232 -7.81 -29.83 -22.57
C VAL A 232 -9.03 -30.67 -22.97
N ASN A 233 -10.18 -30.03 -23.17
CA ASN A 233 -11.42 -30.65 -23.64
C ASN A 233 -11.82 -31.91 -22.84
N HIS A 234 -11.74 -31.83 -21.51
CA HIS A 234 -12.07 -32.94 -20.61
C HIS A 234 -13.37 -32.63 -19.82
N PRO A 235 -14.38 -33.52 -19.79
CA PRO A 235 -15.70 -33.25 -19.19
C PRO A 235 -15.63 -32.76 -17.74
N VAL A 236 -14.79 -33.39 -16.91
CA VAL A 236 -14.63 -33.00 -15.50
C VAL A 236 -14.11 -31.56 -15.34
N LEU A 237 -13.23 -31.11 -16.24
CA LEU A 237 -12.71 -29.74 -16.18
C LEU A 237 -13.77 -28.73 -16.60
N HIS A 238 -14.58 -29.05 -17.61
CA HIS A 238 -15.73 -28.23 -18.00
C HIS A 238 -16.74 -28.08 -16.85
N ASP A 239 -17.11 -29.19 -16.20
CA ASP A 239 -18.07 -29.17 -15.08
C ASP A 239 -17.53 -28.38 -13.88
N PHE A 240 -16.26 -28.60 -13.53
CA PHE A 240 -15.61 -27.89 -12.44
C PHE A 240 -15.50 -26.38 -12.72
N TRP A 241 -15.09 -26.02 -13.94
CA TRP A 241 -14.99 -24.63 -14.35
C TRP A 241 -16.36 -23.94 -14.42
N ALA A 242 -17.38 -24.61 -14.94
CA ALA A 242 -18.75 -24.11 -14.96
C ALA A 242 -19.26 -23.81 -13.54
N LYS A 243 -18.95 -24.66 -12.55
CA LYS A 243 -19.27 -24.40 -11.13
C LYS A 243 -18.57 -23.15 -10.61
N ILE A 244 -17.27 -22.97 -10.90
CA ILE A 244 -16.53 -21.75 -10.53
C ILE A 244 -17.20 -20.51 -11.14
N ARG A 245 -17.53 -20.55 -12.43
CA ARG A 245 -18.19 -19.44 -13.14
C ARG A 245 -19.57 -19.14 -12.55
N ASN A 246 -20.34 -20.17 -12.20
CA ASN A 246 -21.64 -20.02 -11.58
C ASN A 246 -21.52 -19.34 -10.20
N VAL A 247 -20.63 -19.83 -9.33
CA VAL A 247 -20.39 -19.23 -8.01
C VAL A 247 -19.95 -17.78 -8.14
N PHE A 248 -19.03 -17.49 -9.06
CA PHE A 248 -18.60 -16.12 -9.32
C PHE A 248 -19.77 -15.24 -9.77
N GLY A 249 -20.62 -15.72 -10.69
CA GLY A 249 -21.80 -15.01 -11.14
C GLY A 249 -22.84 -14.76 -10.04
N ILE A 250 -23.02 -15.70 -9.11
CA ILE A 250 -23.87 -15.49 -7.92
C ILE A 250 -23.26 -14.41 -7.02
N VAL A 251 -21.97 -14.51 -6.71
CA VAL A 251 -21.27 -13.55 -5.84
C VAL A 251 -21.27 -12.14 -6.44
N ASP A 252 -21.12 -12.02 -7.76
CA ASP A 252 -21.08 -10.71 -8.42
C ASP A 252 -22.42 -9.96 -8.40
N LYS A 253 -23.55 -10.67 -8.36
CA LYS A 253 -24.89 -10.06 -8.22
C LYS A 253 -25.03 -9.25 -6.93
N TYR A 254 -24.33 -9.65 -5.87
CA TYR A 254 -24.36 -8.93 -4.60
C TYR A 254 -23.27 -7.86 -4.59
N LYS A 255 -23.67 -6.59 -4.59
CA LYS A 255 -22.75 -5.44 -4.46
C LYS A 255 -22.62 -5.04 -3.00
N LEU A 256 -21.40 -4.95 -2.49
CA LEU A 256 -21.10 -4.58 -1.10
C LEU A 256 -21.02 -3.07 -0.91
N VAL A 257 -20.44 -2.36 -1.89
CA VAL A 257 -19.97 -0.99 -1.73
C VAL A 257 -20.26 -0.13 -2.95
N ASN A 258 -20.02 -0.67 -4.14
CA ASN A 258 -20.14 0.08 -5.39
C ASN A 258 -20.66 -0.80 -6.52
N ASP A 259 -21.56 -0.23 -7.32
CA ASP A 259 -22.01 -0.85 -8.56
C ASP A 259 -21.19 -0.28 -9.72
N TYR A 260 -20.18 -1.05 -10.14
CA TYR A 260 -19.26 -0.64 -11.20
C TYR A 260 -19.90 -0.70 -12.60
N THR A 261 -21.01 -1.40 -12.78
CA THR A 261 -21.71 -1.52 -14.07
C THR A 261 -22.23 -0.16 -14.55
N GLN A 262 -22.73 0.66 -13.64
CA GLN A 262 -23.20 2.03 -13.90
C GLN A 262 -22.07 2.98 -14.31
N GLN A 263 -20.81 2.68 -13.97
CA GLN A 263 -19.66 3.48 -14.37
C GLN A 263 -19.22 3.12 -15.79
N GLU A 264 -19.29 1.83 -16.16
CA GLU A 264 -18.99 1.35 -17.51
C GLU A 264 -20.01 1.86 -18.53
N GLU A 265 -21.29 1.98 -18.15
CA GLU A 265 -22.34 2.57 -19.01
C GLU A 265 -22.15 4.06 -19.28
N LYS A 266 -21.59 4.82 -18.33
CA LYS A 266 -21.32 6.27 -18.50
C LYS A 266 -20.08 6.57 -19.33
N THR A 267 -19.24 5.56 -19.58
CA THR A 267 -17.98 5.70 -20.32
C THR A 267 -18.12 5.20 -21.77
N LYS A 268 -19.30 4.70 -22.14
CA LYS A 268 -19.70 4.37 -23.52
C LYS A 268 -20.54 5.49 -24.10
#